data_AF-A0AA36MMN2-F1
#
_entry.id   AF-A0AA36MMN2-F1
#
_cell.length_a   1.000
_cell.length_b   1.000
_cell.length_c   1.000
_cell.angle_alpha   90.00
_cell.angle_beta   90.00
_cell.angle_gamma   90.00
#
_symmetry.space_group_name_H-M   'P 1'
#
loop_
_entity.id
_entity.type
_entity.pdbx_description
1 polymer ?
#
loop_
_entity_poly.entity_id
_entity_poly.type
_entity_poly.pdbx_seq_one_letter_code
_entity_poly.pdbx_strand_id
1 'polypeptide(L)'
;MDVGAYLKDALAVLLEVRPANPHLFLLAYFQWASHPESLEGLAWYLLKACPRTRDCFQDHLHTAYTCLKGKSEAASHQACEGLLQSLAAPLPITQQQHLLRRLRAVSDEGGRVGFRDFCEVVEECILQLDTDPVLHIPWKGVSVPNSGANTPP
;
A
#
# COMPACT_ATOMS: atom_id res chain seq x y z
N MET A 1 3.16 -8.39 -23.58
CA MET A 1 4.22 -7.89 -22.68
C MET A 1 5.17 -9.04 -22.38
N ASP A 2 6.48 -8.82 -22.47
CA ASP A 2 7.49 -9.83 -22.14
C ASP A 2 7.68 -9.89 -20.61
N VAL A 3 7.30 -11.02 -20.00
CA VAL A 3 7.45 -11.28 -18.56
C VAL A 3 8.92 -11.18 -18.13
N GLY A 4 9.85 -11.51 -19.04
CA GLY A 4 11.28 -11.42 -18.80
C GLY A 4 11.78 -9.99 -18.59
N ALA A 5 11.13 -8.99 -19.19
CA ALA A 5 11.49 -7.59 -19.00
C ALA A 5 11.11 -7.09 -17.60
N TYR A 6 9.89 -7.38 -17.15
CA TYR A 6 9.42 -7.01 -15.81
C TYR A 6 10.20 -7.70 -14.69
N LEU A 7 10.57 -8.97 -14.88
CA LEU A 7 11.37 -9.68 -13.88
C LEU A 7 12.79 -9.09 -13.76
N LYS A 8 13.41 -8.72 -14.89
CA LYS A 8 14.73 -8.06 -14.89
C LYS A 8 14.68 -6.71 -14.17
N ASP A 9 13.63 -5.93 -14.42
CA ASP A 9 13.42 -4.62 -13.80
C ASP A 9 13.18 -4.76 -12.29
N ALA A 10 12.27 -5.66 -11.89
CA ALA A 10 12.01 -5.99 -10.49
C ALA A 10 13.28 -6.41 -9.74
N LEU A 11 14.10 -7.26 -10.37
CA LEU A 11 15.36 -7.72 -9.78
C LEU A 11 16.41 -6.60 -9.71
N ALA A 12 16.47 -5.71 -10.70
CA ALA A 12 17.37 -4.57 -10.67
C ALA A 12 17.04 -3.66 -9.47
N VAL A 13 15.77 -3.28 -9.32
CA VAL A 13 15.32 -2.44 -8.20
C VAL A 13 15.49 -3.16 -6.85
N LEU A 14 15.24 -4.48 -6.81
CA LEU A 14 15.46 -5.27 -5.60
C LEU A 14 16.92 -5.24 -5.14
N LEU A 15 17.88 -5.37 -6.06
CA LEU A 15 19.31 -5.36 -5.77
C LEU A 15 19.83 -3.98 -5.40
N GLU A 16 19.19 -2.93 -5.90
CA GLU A 16 19.50 -1.54 -5.61
C GLU A 16 19.00 -1.13 -4.21
N VAL A 17 17.72 -1.42 -3.92
CA VAL A 17 17.06 -0.99 -2.67
C VAL A 17 17.36 -1.93 -1.49
N ARG A 18 17.65 -3.21 -1.76
CA ARG A 18 17.93 -4.26 -0.76
C ARG A 18 16.95 -4.24 0.42
N PRO A 19 15.64 -4.34 0.13
CA PRO A 19 14.61 -4.28 1.17
C PRO A 19 14.80 -5.45 2.15
N ALA A 20 14.41 -5.23 3.41
CA ALA A 20 14.51 -6.25 4.45
C ALA A 20 13.72 -7.53 4.13
N ASN A 21 12.69 -7.42 3.28
CA ASN A 21 11.91 -8.55 2.79
C ASN A 21 11.83 -8.53 1.24
N PRO A 22 12.71 -9.25 0.53
CA PRO A 22 12.77 -9.24 -0.93
C PRO A 22 11.52 -9.86 -1.59
N HIS A 23 10.88 -10.84 -0.94
CA HIS A 23 9.67 -11.48 -1.49
C HIS A 23 8.47 -10.52 -1.46
N LEU A 24 8.31 -9.75 -0.38
CA LEU A 24 7.26 -8.74 -0.29
C LEU A 24 7.47 -7.62 -1.31
N PHE A 25 8.71 -7.18 -1.46
CA PHE A 25 9.08 -6.22 -2.51
C PHE A 25 8.66 -6.73 -3.89
N LEU A 26 9.00 -7.98 -4.25
CA LEU A 26 8.65 -8.54 -5.55
C LEU A 26 7.14 -8.68 -5.73
N LEU A 27 6.42 -9.17 -4.70
CA LEU A 27 4.95 -9.27 -4.74
C LEU A 27 4.32 -7.90 -5.00
N ALA A 28 4.73 -6.90 -4.22
CA ALA A 28 4.17 -5.57 -4.30
C ALA A 28 4.59 -4.89 -5.62
N TYR A 29 5.80 -5.15 -6.13
CA TYR A 29 6.28 -4.70 -7.44
C TYR A 29 5.42 -5.28 -8.56
N PHE A 30 5.13 -6.57 -8.55
CA PHE A 30 4.29 -7.23 -9.56
C PHE A 30 2.80 -6.87 -9.44
N GLN A 31 2.31 -6.58 -8.23
CA GLN A 31 0.96 -6.01 -8.03
C GLN A 31 0.85 -4.61 -8.65
N TRP A 32 1.87 -3.77 -8.47
CA TRP A 32 1.94 -2.47 -9.16
C TRP A 32 2.10 -2.64 -10.69
N ALA A 33 3.03 -3.48 -11.13
CA ALA A 33 3.30 -3.71 -12.56
C ALA A 33 2.13 -4.37 -13.30
N SER A 34 1.23 -5.06 -12.60
CA SER A 34 -0.02 -5.60 -13.16
C SER A 34 -1.14 -4.56 -13.24
N HIS A 35 -1.03 -3.45 -12.51
CA HIS A 35 -1.96 -2.32 -12.53
C HIS A 35 -1.19 -0.98 -12.60
N PRO A 36 -0.33 -0.78 -13.62
CA PRO A 36 0.58 0.36 -13.69
C PRO A 36 -0.16 1.70 -13.79
N GLU A 37 -1.47 1.68 -14.05
CA GLU A 37 -2.30 2.85 -14.25
C GLU A 37 -2.93 3.41 -12.95
N SER A 38 -2.87 2.71 -11.81
CA SER A 38 -3.45 3.22 -10.55
C SER A 38 -2.38 3.85 -9.65
N LEU A 39 -2.47 5.17 -9.45
CA LEU A 39 -1.62 5.92 -8.52
C LEU A 39 -1.81 5.44 -7.06
N GLU A 40 -2.98 4.90 -6.76
CA GLU A 40 -3.33 4.26 -5.48
C GLU A 40 -2.51 2.99 -5.23
N GLY A 41 -2.30 2.15 -6.24
CA GLY A 41 -1.49 0.94 -6.13
C GLY A 41 -0.01 1.25 -5.85
N LEU A 42 0.53 2.31 -6.47
CA LEU A 42 1.89 2.78 -6.18
C LEU A 42 1.99 3.36 -4.76
N ALA A 43 1.03 4.17 -4.35
CA ALA A 43 0.98 4.71 -2.98
C ALA A 43 0.91 3.58 -1.94
N TRP A 44 0.08 2.56 -2.18
CA TRP A 44 -0.01 1.37 -1.33
C TRP A 44 1.32 0.63 -1.24
N TYR A 45 1.98 0.42 -2.39
CA TYR A 45 3.29 -0.23 -2.46
C TYR A 45 4.33 0.47 -1.59
N LEU A 46 4.47 1.78 -1.74
CA LEU A 46 5.47 2.58 -1.02
C LEU A 46 5.29 2.48 0.51
N LEU A 47 4.04 2.48 0.96
CA LEU A 47 3.69 2.40 2.37
C LEU A 47 3.86 1.00 2.95
N LYS A 48 3.64 -0.06 2.16
CA LYS A 48 3.82 -1.45 2.59
C LYS A 48 5.27 -1.94 2.50
N ALA A 49 6.05 -1.42 1.55
CA ALA A 49 7.43 -1.82 1.34
C ALA A 49 8.39 -1.29 2.42
N CYS A 50 7.98 -0.23 3.15
CA CYS A 50 8.79 0.39 4.18
C CYS A 50 8.17 0.23 5.58
N PRO A 51 8.84 -0.45 6.52
CA PRO A 51 8.42 -0.46 7.91
C PRO A 51 8.36 0.95 8.50
N ARG A 52 7.33 1.23 9.30
CA ARG A 52 7.14 2.53 9.96
C ARG A 52 8.31 2.96 10.83
N THR A 53 9.08 2.01 11.34
CA THR A 53 10.26 2.24 12.20
C THR A 53 11.49 2.73 11.44
N ARG A 54 11.47 2.75 10.10
CA ARG A 54 12.59 3.25 9.29
C ARG A 54 12.49 4.75 9.07
N ASP A 55 13.64 5.43 9.10
CA ASP A 55 13.73 6.88 8.90
C ASP A 55 13.17 7.33 7.55
N CYS A 56 13.31 6.51 6.50
CA CYS A 56 12.77 6.81 5.16
C CYS A 56 11.26 6.58 5.02
N PHE A 57 10.55 6.17 6.07
CA PHE A 57 9.11 5.99 6.02
C PHE A 57 8.36 7.31 5.72
N GLN A 58 8.84 8.43 6.26
CA GLN A 58 8.27 9.75 5.96
C GLN A 58 8.43 10.14 4.49
N ASP A 59 9.56 9.79 3.86
CA ASP A 59 9.78 10.02 2.43
C ASP A 59 8.82 9.17 1.58
N HIS A 60 8.49 7.95 2.03
CA HIS A 60 7.48 7.12 1.38
C HIS A 60 6.06 7.65 1.55
N LEU A 61 5.70 8.18 2.73
CA LEU A 61 4.44 8.90 2.94
C LEU A 61 4.31 10.10 1.99
N HIS A 62 5.37 10.91 1.89
CA HIS A 62 5.40 12.05 1.00
C HIS A 62 5.27 11.64 -0.48
N THR A 63 6.01 10.61 -0.89
CA THR A 63 5.95 10.09 -2.26
C THR A 63 4.57 9.50 -2.57
N ALA A 64 3.99 8.73 -1.65
CA ALA A 64 2.64 8.17 -1.78
C ALA A 64 1.59 9.27 -1.93
N TYR A 65 1.64 10.31 -1.09
CA TYR A 65 0.76 11.47 -1.20
C TYR A 65 0.92 12.21 -2.52
N THR A 66 2.16 12.40 -2.98
CA THR A 66 2.46 13.07 -4.26
C THR A 66 1.87 12.27 -5.43
N CYS A 67 1.89 10.94 -5.37
CA CYS A 67 1.22 10.10 -6.35
C CYS A 67 -0.28 10.35 -6.36
N LEU A 68 -0.93 10.38 -5.19
CA LEU A 68 -2.39 10.59 -5.10
C LEU A 68 -2.83 12.01 -5.49
N LYS A 69 -2.05 13.04 -5.19
CA LYS A 69 -2.39 14.43 -5.59
C LYS A 69 -2.21 14.65 -7.09
N GLY A 70 -1.28 13.92 -7.71
CA GLY A 70 -0.87 14.15 -9.09
C GLY A 70 -0.43 15.60 -9.31
N LYS A 71 -1.14 16.30 -10.20
CA LYS A 71 -0.88 17.72 -10.52
C LYS A 71 -1.64 18.72 -9.64
N SER A 72 -2.44 18.25 -8.69
CA SER A 72 -3.21 19.12 -7.80
C SER A 72 -2.37 19.60 -6.61
N GLU A 73 -2.85 20.63 -5.91
CA GLU A 73 -2.26 21.06 -4.64
C GLU A 73 -2.52 20.05 -3.52
N ALA A 74 -3.65 19.34 -3.58
CA ALA A 74 -4.09 18.38 -2.57
C ALA A 74 -4.66 17.09 -3.16
N ALA A 75 -4.50 15.99 -2.43
CA ALA A 75 -5.05 14.69 -2.81
C ALA A 75 -6.58 14.73 -2.77
N SER A 76 -7.24 14.03 -3.70
CA SER A 76 -8.70 13.89 -3.64
C SER A 76 -9.08 12.89 -2.54
N HIS A 77 -10.19 13.15 -1.87
CA HIS A 77 -10.77 12.26 -0.88
C HIS A 77 -10.94 10.85 -1.45
N GLN A 78 -11.46 10.75 -2.68
CA GLN A 78 -11.68 9.47 -3.36
C GLN A 78 -10.38 8.66 -3.53
N ALA A 79 -9.27 9.31 -3.92
CA ALA A 79 -8.00 8.63 -4.10
C ALA A 79 -7.40 8.18 -2.75
N CYS A 80 -7.50 9.02 -1.72
CA CYS A 80 -7.12 8.66 -0.36
C CYS A 80 -7.99 7.52 0.19
N GLU A 81 -9.29 7.52 -0.12
CA GLU A 81 -10.23 6.49 0.30
C GLU A 81 -9.89 5.14 -0.32
N GLY A 82 -9.64 5.09 -1.64
CA GLY A 82 -9.25 3.86 -2.33
C GLY A 82 -7.95 3.25 -1.79
N LEU A 83 -6.95 4.10 -1.52
CA LEU A 83 -5.74 3.66 -0.82
C LEU A 83 -6.05 3.13 0.58
N LEU A 84 -6.83 3.87 1.37
CA LEU A 84 -7.09 3.54 2.77
C LEU A 84 -7.90 2.24 2.90
N GLN A 85 -8.88 2.02 2.02
CA GLN A 85 -9.59 0.74 1.91
C GLN A 85 -8.63 -0.42 1.62
N SER A 86 -7.69 -0.22 0.70
CA SER A 86 -6.69 -1.23 0.33
C SER A 86 -5.67 -1.51 1.45
N LEU A 87 -5.27 -0.49 2.21
CA LEU A 87 -4.39 -0.64 3.37
C LEU A 87 -5.11 -1.30 4.55
N ALA A 88 -6.34 -0.87 4.84
CA ALA A 88 -7.13 -1.30 5.99
C ALA A 88 -7.86 -2.62 5.76
N ALA A 89 -7.87 -3.18 4.54
CA ALA A 89 -8.53 -4.44 4.21
C ALA A 89 -8.29 -5.60 5.21
N PRO A 90 -7.10 -5.75 5.83
CA PRO A 90 -6.88 -6.78 6.85
C PRO A 90 -7.54 -6.51 8.21
N LEU A 91 -7.88 -5.25 8.53
CA LEU A 91 -8.45 -4.85 9.81
C LEU A 91 -9.93 -5.29 9.93
N PRO A 92 -10.45 -5.47 11.15
CA PRO A 92 -11.90 -5.60 11.38
C PRO A 92 -12.70 -4.46 10.73
N ILE A 93 -13.89 -4.79 10.22
CA ILE A 93 -14.73 -3.83 9.47
C ILE A 93 -15.06 -2.56 10.29
N THR A 94 -15.16 -2.68 11.61
CA THR A 94 -15.40 -1.54 12.52
C THR A 94 -14.23 -0.56 12.54
N GLN A 95 -13.00 -1.05 12.46
CA GLN A 95 -11.78 -0.24 12.38
C GLN A 95 -11.65 0.39 10.99
N GLN A 96 -11.92 -0.37 9.92
CA GLN A 96 -11.97 0.18 8.56
C GLN A 96 -12.96 1.35 8.47
N GLN A 97 -14.18 1.17 8.97
CA GLN A 97 -15.21 2.21 9.00
C GLN A 97 -14.85 3.40 9.89
N HIS A 98 -14.05 3.20 10.95
CA HIS A 98 -13.53 4.29 11.77
C HIS A 98 -12.56 5.16 10.96
N LEU A 99 -11.57 4.52 10.32
CA LEU A 99 -10.56 5.20 9.50
C LEU A 99 -11.20 5.97 8.32
N LEU A 100 -12.17 5.36 7.62
CA LEU A 100 -12.88 6.02 6.52
C LEU A 100 -13.70 7.24 6.99
N ARG A 101 -14.35 7.13 8.16
CA ARG A 101 -15.06 8.28 8.76
C ARG A 101 -14.10 9.40 9.15
N ARG A 102 -12.93 9.04 9.69
CA ARG A 102 -11.88 10.02 10.03
C ARG A 102 -11.37 10.72 8.79
N LEU A 103 -11.07 9.98 7.71
CA LEU A 103 -10.68 10.55 6.42
C LEU A 103 -11.72 11.54 5.89
N ARG A 104 -13.00 11.20 6.00
CA ARG A 104 -14.10 12.08 5.59
C ARG A 104 -14.19 13.35 6.44
N ALA A 105 -13.92 13.26 7.74
CA ALA A 105 -13.97 14.40 8.65
C ALA A 105 -12.84 15.41 8.43
N VAL A 106 -11.68 14.96 7.93
CA VAL A 106 -10.52 15.82 7.63
C VAL A 106 -10.50 16.32 6.19
N SER A 107 -11.44 15.87 5.36
CA SER A 107 -11.57 16.36 3.99
C SER A 107 -12.27 17.72 3.99
N ASP A 108 -11.78 18.67 3.20
CA ASP A 108 -12.42 19.97 3.04
C ASP A 108 -13.75 19.86 2.27
N GLU A 109 -14.47 20.99 2.16
CA GLU A 109 -15.75 21.06 1.42
C GLU A 109 -15.61 20.68 -0.07
N GLY A 110 -14.40 20.78 -0.63
CA GLY A 110 -14.05 20.37 -1.98
C GLY A 110 -13.62 18.90 -2.10
N GLY A 111 -13.70 18.13 -1.02
CA GLY A 111 -13.25 16.75 -0.98
C GLY A 111 -11.74 16.62 -1.17
N ARG A 112 -10.95 17.56 -0.66
CA ARG A 112 -9.48 17.53 -0.67
C ARG A 112 -8.94 17.16 0.70
N VAL A 113 -7.83 16.44 0.69
CA VAL A 113 -7.11 16.02 1.90
C VAL A 113 -5.72 16.61 1.84
N GLY A 114 -5.36 17.39 2.86
CA GLY A 114 -4.02 17.95 3.00
C GLY A 114 -2.99 16.87 3.37
N PHE A 115 -1.70 17.15 3.10
CA PHE A 115 -0.62 16.19 3.37
C PHE A 115 -0.57 15.77 4.83
N ARG A 116 -0.72 16.72 5.76
CA ARG A 116 -0.70 16.44 7.19
C ARG A 116 -1.84 15.49 7.59
N ASP A 117 -3.07 15.78 7.16
CA ASP A 117 -4.24 14.96 7.48
C ASP A 117 -4.14 13.56 6.87
N PHE A 118 -3.59 13.47 5.66
CA PHE A 118 -3.24 12.20 5.03
C PHE A 118 -2.26 11.39 5.88
N CYS A 119 -1.15 11.99 6.32
CA CYS A 119 -0.17 11.31 7.17
C CYS A 119 -0.82 10.79 8.46
N GLU A 120 -1.58 11.63 9.16
CA GLU A 120 -2.21 11.26 10.43
C GLU A 120 -3.15 10.04 10.29
N VAL A 121 -3.97 9.99 9.22
CA VAL A 121 -4.90 8.88 8.98
C VAL A 121 -4.18 7.61 8.52
N VAL A 122 -3.17 7.74 7.65
CA VAL A 122 -2.40 6.59 7.14
C VAL A 122 -1.52 5.98 8.23
N GLU A 123 -0.86 6.80 9.03
CA GLU A 123 -0.05 6.34 10.16
C GLU A 123 -0.91 5.64 11.20
N GLU A 124 -2.12 6.14 11.49
CA GLU A 124 -3.06 5.44 12.35
C GLU A 124 -3.42 4.05 11.81
N CYS A 125 -3.74 3.96 10.51
CA CYS A 125 -4.03 2.68 9.87
C CYS A 125 -2.86 1.70 10.02
N ILE A 126 -1.64 2.15 9.76
CA ILE A 126 -0.43 1.32 9.87
C ILE A 126 -0.16 0.94 11.33
N LEU A 127 -0.38 1.84 12.29
CA LEU A 127 -0.29 1.53 13.72
C LEU A 127 -1.30 0.46 14.14
N GLN A 128 -2.53 0.50 13.63
CA GLN A 128 -3.53 -0.54 13.91
C GLN A 128 -3.12 -1.89 13.31
N LEU A 129 -2.53 -1.89 12.11
CA LEU A 129 -1.97 -3.08 11.47
C LEU A 129 -0.76 -3.65 12.25
N ASP A 130 0.08 -2.79 12.80
CA ASP A 130 1.26 -3.19 13.61
C ASP A 130 0.87 -3.71 15.01
N THR A 131 -0.25 -3.24 15.56
CA THR A 131 -0.66 -3.54 16.95
C THR A 131 -1.59 -4.74 17.08
N ASP A 132 -2.27 -5.16 16.01
CA ASP A 132 -3.12 -6.35 16.04
C ASP A 132 -2.25 -7.61 16.02
N PRO A 133 -2.16 -8.39 17.13
CA PRO A 133 -1.33 -9.59 17.20
C PRO A 133 -1.79 -10.73 16.27
N VAL A 134 -3.04 -10.68 15.77
CA VAL A 134 -3.58 -11.63 14.79
C VAL A 134 -3.08 -11.28 13.38
N LEU A 135 -2.89 -9.98 13.11
CA LEU A 135 -2.32 -9.45 11.86
C LEU A 135 -0.79 -9.27 11.93
N HIS A 136 -0.24 -9.32 13.15
CA HIS A 136 1.17 -9.45 13.46
C HIS A 136 1.61 -10.87 13.09
N ILE A 137 1.45 -11.22 11.82
CA ILE A 137 2.14 -12.34 11.21
C ILE A 137 3.61 -11.89 11.18
N PRO A 138 4.51 -12.42 12.02
CA PRO A 138 5.91 -12.42 11.60
C PRO A 138 5.88 -13.14 10.27
N TRP A 139 6.20 -12.48 9.15
CA TRP A 139 6.09 -12.97 7.78
C TRP A 139 6.67 -14.40 7.62
N LYS A 140 5.92 -15.41 8.04
CA LYS A 140 6.22 -16.82 8.02
C LYS A 140 5.10 -17.44 7.22
N GLY A 141 5.38 -17.58 5.93
CA GLY A 141 4.68 -18.48 5.02
C GLY A 141 3.17 -18.34 5.03
N VAL A 142 2.62 -17.35 4.32
CA VAL A 142 1.28 -17.50 3.78
C VAL A 142 1.37 -18.57 2.69
N SER A 143 0.97 -19.80 3.03
CA SER A 143 0.80 -20.87 2.06
C SER A 143 -0.34 -20.50 1.11
N VAL A 144 0.00 -20.33 -0.16
CA VAL A 144 -0.98 -20.17 -1.24
C VAL A 144 -1.81 -21.47 -1.32
N PRO A 145 -3.15 -21.41 -1.32
CA PRO A 145 -3.97 -22.59 -1.50
C PRO A 145 -3.68 -23.21 -2.87
N ASN A 146 -3.33 -24.50 -2.85
CA ASN A 146 -2.97 -25.28 -4.02
C ASN A 146 -4.22 -25.44 -4.91
N SER A 147 -4.33 -24.63 -5.97
CA SER A 147 -5.34 -24.83 -7.00
C SER A 147 -5.03 -26.13 -7.73
N GLY A 148 -5.85 -27.15 -7.46
CA GLY A 148 -5.74 -28.47 -8.06
C GLY A 148 -5.63 -28.40 -9.59
N ALA A 149 -4.57 -29.00 -10.11
CA ALA A 149 -4.40 -29.26 -11.52
C ALA A 149 -5.48 -30.26 -11.97
N ASN A 150 -6.46 -29.79 -12.74
CA ASN A 150 -7.27 -30.67 -13.58
C ASN A 150 -6.49 -30.93 -14.88
N THR A 151 -5.97 -32.13 -15.02
CA THR A 151 -5.55 -32.73 -16.28
C THR A 151 -6.77 -32.97 -17.18
N PRO A 152 -6.77 -32.52 -18.45
CA PRO A 152 -7.78 -32.96 -19.42
C PRO A 152 -7.40 -34.34 -20.01
N PRO A 153 -8.39 -35.07 -20.55
CA PRO A 153 -8.25 -36.47 -21.00
C PRO A 153 -7.39 -36.66 -22.25
#